data_AF-A0A7Z9IWG3-F1
#
_entry.id   AF-A0A7Z9IWG3-F1
#
_cell.length_a   1.000
_cell.length_b   1.000
_cell.length_c   1.000
_cell.angle_alpha   90.00
_cell.angle_beta   90.00
_cell.angle_gamma   90.00
#
_symmetry.space_group_name_H-M   'P 1'
#
loop_
_entity.id
_entity.type
_entity.pdbx_description
1 polymer ?
#
loop_
_entity_poly.entity_id
_entity_poly.type
_entity_poly.pdbx_seq_one_letter_code
_entity_poly.pdbx_strand_id
1 'polypeptide(L)'
;MPLGHSRRQLWQWSALAVVSLAIAGVFAGLLVLSRAPGTSESVPWPEDFFQKGLIVHVSLSFVVWFLAVFGALNTAMAPQINGHSRSDIGNFMERISILLFTAGIILILIPAFRNQGIPTLNNYIPVIIDPLYYWGLFLLALGILISVIRVFKDLNVVVGQSMDEWPLLICAGLLYVTAFVATGMSAEQLQAQPVNYDYNESLFWGAGHILQLVNVTLFLIASSILYRQAFKTSLAGRAFFIWTSSILVFLGLMGLSLFGIFEVEDPRHFSAFTKLKYALGVPVLMMVAALLTGLWRQRTNISWLDPASLSLASALVLFGIGTLLGF
;
A
#
# COMPACT_ATOMS: atom_id res chain seq x y z
N MET A 1 -5.87 9.35 -20.89
CA MET A 1 -6.46 9.96 -19.68
C MET A 1 -6.50 11.46 -19.89
N PRO A 2 -7.62 12.17 -19.62
CA PRO A 2 -7.49 13.56 -19.26
C PRO A 2 -6.82 13.56 -17.87
N LEU A 3 -5.50 13.72 -17.87
CA LEU A 3 -4.69 13.73 -16.65
C LEU A 3 -5.15 14.91 -15.79
N GLY A 4 -5.43 14.67 -14.50
CA GLY A 4 -5.53 15.74 -13.52
C GLY A 4 -4.25 16.58 -13.57
N HIS A 5 -4.40 17.87 -13.86
CA HIS A 5 -3.35 18.83 -14.27
C HIS A 5 -2.27 19.21 -13.22
N SER A 6 -1.86 18.31 -12.32
CA SER A 6 -0.65 18.51 -11.49
C SER A 6 0.35 17.40 -11.76
N ARG A 7 0.83 17.42 -13.02
CA ARG A 7 1.93 16.59 -13.51
C ARG A 7 3.11 16.58 -12.54
N ARG A 8 3.37 17.70 -11.85
CA ARG A 8 4.40 17.81 -10.83
C ARG A 8 4.14 16.88 -9.63
N GLN A 9 2.98 16.96 -8.98
CA GLN A 9 2.67 16.18 -7.78
C GLN A 9 2.56 14.69 -8.12
N LEU A 10 1.97 14.35 -9.27
CA LEU A 10 1.97 12.97 -9.74
C LEU A 10 3.41 12.47 -9.94
N TRP A 11 4.27 13.27 -10.56
CA TRP A 11 5.68 12.93 -10.71
C TRP A 11 6.40 12.80 -9.37
N GLN A 12 6.08 13.64 -8.38
CA GLN A 12 6.64 13.54 -7.03
C GLN A 12 6.25 12.21 -6.35
N TRP A 13 4.98 11.82 -6.38
CA TRP A 13 4.55 10.52 -5.85
C TRP A 13 5.18 9.34 -6.59
N SER A 14 5.20 9.39 -7.92
CA SER A 14 5.85 8.35 -8.73
C SER A 14 7.35 8.27 -8.44
N ALA A 15 8.03 9.41 -8.26
CA ALA A 15 9.44 9.46 -7.89
C ALA A 15 9.67 8.87 -6.49
N LEU A 16 8.83 9.20 -5.51
CA LEU A 16 8.89 8.60 -4.17
C LEU A 16 8.76 7.07 -4.22
N ALA A 17 7.81 6.55 -4.99
CA ALA A 17 7.62 5.11 -5.17
C ALA A 17 8.81 4.42 -5.87
N VAL A 18 9.31 5.00 -6.98
CA VAL A 18 10.42 4.42 -7.73
C VAL A 18 11.73 4.49 -6.93
N VAL A 19 12.00 5.61 -6.26
CA VAL A 19 13.20 5.78 -5.44
C VAL A 19 13.16 4.86 -4.22
N SER A 20 12.00 4.67 -3.58
CA SER A 20 11.88 3.73 -2.46
C SER A 20 12.21 2.30 -2.89
N LEU A 21 11.68 1.85 -4.05
CA LEU A 21 12.04 0.54 -4.61
C LEU A 21 13.51 0.42 -4.98
N ALA A 22 14.09 1.46 -5.58
CA ALA A 22 15.51 1.44 -5.95
C ALA A 22 16.40 1.28 -4.71
N ILE A 23 16.14 2.06 -3.65
CA ILE A 23 16.87 1.96 -2.39
C ILE A 23 16.63 0.58 -1.75
N ALA A 24 15.38 0.09 -1.73
CA ALA A 24 15.09 -1.25 -1.23
C ALA A 24 15.85 -2.34 -2.00
N GLY A 25 15.98 -2.22 -3.32
CA GLY A 25 16.75 -3.13 -4.18
C GLY A 25 18.24 -3.14 -3.84
N VAL A 26 18.83 -1.97 -3.53
CA VAL A 26 20.20 -1.89 -3.02
C VAL A 26 20.33 -2.64 -1.70
N PHE A 27 19.40 -2.45 -0.76
CA PHE A 27 19.40 -3.21 0.50
C PHE A 27 19.24 -4.71 0.28
N ALA A 28 18.40 -5.17 -0.66
CA ALA A 28 18.32 -6.59 -1.00
C ALA A 28 19.67 -7.17 -1.43
N GLY A 29 20.42 -6.45 -2.29
CA GLY A 29 21.77 -6.86 -2.68
C GLY A 29 22.73 -6.91 -1.49
N LEU A 30 22.72 -5.88 -0.64
CA LEU A 30 23.55 -5.83 0.56
C LEU A 30 23.23 -6.95 1.57
N LEU A 31 21.95 -7.29 1.72
CA LEU A 31 21.50 -8.38 2.60
C LEU A 31 22.03 -9.72 2.11
N VAL A 32 21.98 -9.98 0.80
CA VAL A 32 22.58 -11.19 0.20
C VAL A 32 24.08 -11.23 0.47
N LEU A 33 24.79 -10.13 0.24
CA LEU A 33 26.24 -10.04 0.50
C LEU A 33 26.57 -10.25 1.98
N SER A 34 25.76 -9.74 2.91
CA SER A 34 26.00 -9.94 4.34
C SER A 34 25.87 -11.40 4.81
N ARG A 35 25.27 -12.27 3.98
CA ARG A 35 25.08 -13.69 4.26
C ARG A 35 25.83 -14.61 3.30
N ALA A 36 26.46 -14.09 2.26
CA ALA A 36 27.14 -14.89 1.26
C ALA A 36 28.49 -15.42 1.80
N PRO A 37 28.90 -16.64 1.41
CA PRO A 37 30.23 -17.14 1.71
C PRO A 37 31.33 -16.17 1.24
N GLY A 38 32.37 -16.00 2.03
CA GLY A 38 33.48 -15.08 1.77
C GLY A 38 33.23 -13.64 2.20
N THR A 39 32.05 -13.05 1.91
CA THR A 39 31.74 -11.64 2.24
C THR A 39 31.15 -11.45 3.64
N SER A 40 30.44 -12.45 4.17
CA SER A 40 29.95 -12.46 5.55
C SER A 40 31.07 -12.38 6.60
N GLU A 41 32.25 -12.92 6.30
CA GLU A 41 33.41 -12.95 7.21
C GLU A 41 34.45 -11.86 6.92
N SER A 42 34.57 -11.41 5.66
CA SER A 42 35.63 -10.45 5.25
C SER A 42 35.23 -8.98 5.37
N VAL A 43 33.93 -8.68 5.44
CA VAL A 43 33.43 -7.30 5.58
C VAL A 43 33.01 -7.06 7.03
N PRO A 44 33.46 -5.97 7.68
CA PRO A 44 33.03 -5.62 9.03
C PRO A 44 31.62 -5.03 9.01
N TRP A 45 30.62 -5.89 8.85
CA TRP A 45 29.22 -5.48 8.86
C TRP A 45 28.85 -4.83 10.21
N PRO A 46 28.06 -3.74 10.20
CA PRO A 46 27.51 -3.16 11.43
C PRO A 46 26.73 -4.17 12.27
N GLU A 47 26.60 -3.90 13.55
CA GLU A 47 25.76 -4.71 14.45
C GLU A 47 24.31 -4.72 13.96
N ASP A 48 23.68 -5.90 14.01
CA ASP A 48 22.34 -6.15 13.48
C ASP A 48 22.11 -5.65 12.05
N PHE A 49 23.17 -5.52 11.24
CA PHE A 49 23.07 -5.01 9.87
C PHE A 49 22.03 -5.76 9.05
N PHE A 50 21.98 -7.08 9.19
CA PHE A 50 21.02 -7.91 8.47
C PHE A 50 19.57 -7.59 8.90
N GLN A 51 19.29 -7.55 10.20
CA GLN A 51 17.94 -7.31 10.72
C GLN A 51 17.47 -5.89 10.40
N LYS A 52 18.30 -4.88 10.67
CA LYS A 52 17.99 -3.46 10.36
C LYS A 52 17.87 -3.24 8.86
N GLY A 53 18.77 -3.84 8.06
CA GLY A 53 18.72 -3.81 6.61
C GLY A 53 17.46 -4.47 6.05
N LEU A 54 17.01 -5.58 6.65
CA LEU A 54 15.77 -6.26 6.27
C LEU A 54 14.54 -5.42 6.61
N ILE A 55 14.52 -4.76 7.77
CA ILE A 55 13.46 -3.81 8.14
C ILE A 55 13.39 -2.68 7.11
N VAL A 56 14.53 -2.05 6.76
CA VAL A 56 14.57 -0.99 5.73
C VAL A 56 14.11 -1.50 4.38
N HIS A 57 14.62 -2.66 3.93
CA HIS A 57 14.25 -3.26 2.66
C HIS A 57 12.73 -3.43 2.58
N VAL A 58 12.13 -4.14 3.55
CA VAL A 58 10.69 -4.43 3.57
C VAL A 58 9.88 -3.14 3.72
N SER A 59 10.29 -2.22 4.60
CA SER A 59 9.58 -0.95 4.79
C SER A 59 9.54 -0.13 3.50
N LEU A 60 10.64 -0.09 2.74
CA LEU A 60 10.70 0.68 1.49
C LEU A 60 10.03 -0.02 0.30
N SER A 61 10.21 -1.34 0.17
CA SER A 61 9.66 -2.12 -0.95
C SER A 61 8.18 -2.45 -0.80
N PHE A 62 7.70 -2.48 0.44
CA PHE A 62 6.32 -2.81 0.76
C PHE A 62 5.57 -1.57 1.26
N VAL A 63 5.84 -1.10 2.48
CA VAL A 63 5.04 -0.04 3.11
C VAL A 63 5.10 1.27 2.31
N VAL A 64 6.29 1.82 2.11
CA VAL A 64 6.47 3.11 1.42
C VAL A 64 6.07 3.01 -0.05
N TRP A 65 6.44 1.93 -0.74
CA TRP A 65 6.10 1.78 -2.16
C TRP A 65 4.59 1.73 -2.41
N PHE A 66 3.85 0.84 -1.71
CA PHE A 66 2.40 0.72 -1.90
C PHE A 66 1.68 2.02 -1.52
N LEU A 67 2.08 2.65 -0.41
CA LEU A 67 1.48 3.91 0.02
C LEU A 67 1.80 5.07 -0.94
N ALA A 68 3.01 5.15 -1.50
CA ALA A 68 3.35 6.14 -2.51
C ALA A 68 2.57 5.94 -3.82
N VAL A 69 2.36 4.68 -4.24
CA VAL A 69 1.46 4.34 -5.35
C VAL A 69 0.03 4.77 -5.04
N PHE A 70 -0.44 4.58 -3.80
CA PHE A 70 -1.76 5.03 -3.41
C PHE A 70 -1.90 6.57 -3.49
N GLY A 71 -0.91 7.31 -3.01
CA GLY A 71 -0.84 8.77 -3.18
C GLY A 71 -0.83 9.20 -4.66
N ALA A 72 -0.10 8.47 -5.51
CA ALA A 72 -0.12 8.69 -6.95
C ALA A 72 -1.51 8.45 -7.57
N LEU A 73 -2.21 7.39 -7.17
CA LEU A 73 -3.56 7.09 -7.64
C LEU A 73 -4.58 8.12 -7.15
N ASN A 74 -4.51 8.54 -5.89
CA ASN A 74 -5.31 9.66 -5.35
C ASN A 74 -5.04 10.97 -6.11
N THR A 75 -3.84 11.16 -6.65
CA THR A 75 -3.49 12.34 -7.46
C THR A 75 -3.97 12.22 -8.90
N ALA A 76 -3.84 11.03 -9.49
CA ALA A 76 -4.15 10.78 -10.89
C ALA A 76 -5.65 10.61 -11.17
N MET A 77 -6.36 9.96 -10.25
CA MET A 77 -7.77 9.60 -10.40
C MET A 77 -8.72 10.58 -9.72
N ALA A 78 -8.26 11.34 -8.71
CA ALA A 78 -9.08 12.42 -8.17
C ALA A 78 -9.02 13.63 -9.13
N PRO A 79 -10.16 14.19 -9.51
CA PRO A 79 -10.22 15.23 -10.52
C PRO A 79 -9.56 16.51 -10.00
N GLN A 80 -8.91 17.23 -10.90
CA GLN A 80 -8.58 18.64 -10.68
C GLN A 80 -9.68 19.45 -11.35
N ILE A 81 -10.33 20.30 -10.57
CA ILE A 81 -11.41 21.16 -11.03
C ILE A 81 -10.86 22.07 -12.13
N ASN A 82 -11.18 21.75 -13.39
CA ASN A 82 -10.92 22.63 -14.53
C ASN A 82 -11.92 23.79 -14.47
N GLY A 83 -11.44 24.96 -14.04
CA GLY A 83 -12.21 26.19 -13.98
C GLY A 83 -11.96 26.95 -12.70
N HIS A 84 -11.03 27.91 -12.73
CA HIS A 84 -10.80 29.05 -11.81
C HIS A 84 -10.80 28.84 -10.29
N SER A 85 -11.02 27.64 -9.77
CA SER A 85 -10.95 27.34 -8.36
C SER A 85 -10.27 25.99 -8.19
N ARG A 86 -8.93 26.04 -8.24
CA ARG A 86 -8.18 25.30 -7.23
C ARG A 86 -8.81 25.72 -5.91
N SER A 87 -9.45 24.83 -5.16
CA SER A 87 -9.52 25.15 -3.73
C SER A 87 -8.05 25.18 -3.32
N ASP A 88 -7.53 26.36 -2.96
CA ASP A 88 -6.12 26.49 -2.54
C ASP A 88 -5.81 25.46 -1.45
N ILE A 89 -6.84 25.13 -0.67
CA ILE A 89 -6.92 24.04 0.30
C ILE A 89 -6.56 22.68 -0.29
N GLY A 90 -7.14 22.22 -1.41
CA GLY A 90 -6.85 20.91 -1.99
C GLY A 90 -5.39 20.77 -2.43
N ASN A 91 -4.82 21.81 -3.06
CA ASN A 91 -3.40 21.82 -3.43
C ASN A 91 -2.49 21.89 -2.20
N PHE A 92 -2.89 22.65 -1.19
CA PHE A 92 -2.16 22.73 0.07
C PHE A 92 -2.13 21.35 0.76
N MET A 93 -3.28 20.69 0.89
CA MET A 93 -3.39 19.33 1.45
C MET A 93 -2.50 18.34 0.69
N GLU A 94 -2.48 18.41 -0.65
CA GLU A 94 -1.62 17.55 -1.46
C GLU A 94 -0.12 17.79 -1.20
N ARG A 95 0.31 19.05 -1.11
CA ARG A 95 1.71 19.38 -0.80
C ARG A 95 2.11 18.93 0.61
N ILE A 96 1.23 19.14 1.59
CA ILE A 96 1.45 18.68 2.96
C ILE A 96 1.52 17.15 3.00
N SER A 97 0.65 16.45 2.27
CA SER A 97 0.68 14.99 2.16
C SER A 97 2.05 14.48 1.70
N ILE A 98 2.57 15.04 0.60
CA ILE A 98 3.89 14.69 0.05
C ILE A 98 5.01 15.04 1.04
N LEU A 99 4.94 16.21 1.69
CA LEU A 99 5.96 16.65 2.65
C LEU A 99 6.04 15.71 3.86
N LEU A 100 4.91 15.41 4.50
CA LEU A 100 4.86 14.51 5.64
C LEU A 100 5.32 13.11 5.25
N PHE A 101 4.87 12.61 4.10
CA PHE A 101 5.30 11.30 3.60
C PHE A 101 6.81 11.25 3.38
N THR A 102 7.39 12.27 2.73
CA THR A 102 8.84 12.36 2.50
C THR A 102 9.62 12.45 3.81
N ALA A 103 9.16 13.28 4.75
CA ALA A 103 9.77 13.36 6.08
C ALA A 103 9.70 12.01 6.81
N GLY A 104 8.57 11.29 6.68
CA GLY A 104 8.40 9.95 7.23
C GLY A 104 9.44 8.94 6.70
N ILE A 105 9.69 8.93 5.39
CA ILE A 105 10.75 8.09 4.79
C ILE A 105 12.12 8.42 5.39
N ILE A 106 12.46 9.71 5.52
CA ILE A 106 13.75 10.13 6.09
C ILE A 106 13.88 9.64 7.53
N LEU A 107 12.82 9.81 8.34
CA LEU A 107 12.82 9.43 9.74
C LEU A 107 12.96 7.92 9.97
N ILE A 108 12.28 7.07 9.19
CA ILE A 108 12.42 5.61 9.33
C ILE A 108 13.81 5.09 8.91
N LEU A 109 14.56 5.87 8.11
CA LEU A 109 15.91 5.51 7.68
C LEU A 109 16.97 5.86 8.71
N ILE A 110 16.79 6.93 9.50
CA ILE A 110 17.81 7.42 10.43
C ILE A 110 18.31 6.33 11.40
N PRO A 111 17.44 5.56 12.10
CA PRO A 111 17.88 4.55 13.05
C PRO A 111 18.71 3.43 12.39
N ALA A 112 18.37 3.06 11.16
CA ALA A 112 19.09 2.04 10.40
C ALA A 112 20.53 2.45 10.07
N PHE A 113 20.80 3.75 9.86
CA PHE A 113 22.13 4.27 9.57
C PHE A 113 22.94 4.67 10.81
N ARG A 114 22.31 4.87 11.97
CA ARG A 114 22.98 5.34 13.19
C ARG A 114 23.45 4.24 14.14
N ASN A 115 23.36 2.97 13.74
CA ASN A 115 23.53 1.81 14.64
C ASN A 115 22.77 1.96 15.97
N GLN A 116 21.57 2.53 15.90
CA GLN A 116 20.70 2.80 17.04
C GLN A 116 19.43 1.95 16.94
N GLY A 117 18.70 1.83 18.05
CA GLY A 117 17.44 1.12 18.15
C GLY A 117 17.56 -0.40 18.08
N ILE A 118 16.49 -1.07 18.53
CA ILE A 118 16.39 -2.53 18.60
C ILE A 118 15.55 -3.02 17.41
N PRO A 119 16.07 -3.86 16.50
CA PRO A 119 15.29 -4.35 15.37
C PRO A 119 14.25 -5.39 15.81
N THR A 120 13.00 -5.23 15.37
CA THR A 120 11.92 -6.20 15.55
C THR A 120 11.31 -6.57 14.19
N LEU A 121 11.46 -7.83 13.79
CA LEU A 121 11.00 -8.36 12.51
C LEU A 121 9.52 -8.74 12.56
N ASN A 122 8.67 -7.77 12.90
CA ASN A 122 7.23 -7.96 13.02
C ASN A 122 6.58 -8.25 11.67
N ASN A 123 5.43 -8.93 11.73
CA ASN A 123 4.61 -9.13 10.55
C ASN A 123 3.99 -7.81 10.08
N TYR A 124 3.79 -7.68 8.76
CA TYR A 124 3.24 -6.51 8.06
C TYR A 124 4.11 -5.24 8.08
N ILE A 125 4.39 -4.70 9.26
CA ILE A 125 5.19 -3.48 9.45
C ILE A 125 6.33 -3.83 10.41
N PRO A 126 7.52 -4.18 9.89
CA PRO A 126 8.68 -4.43 10.73
C PRO A 126 9.20 -3.09 11.28
N VAL A 127 9.81 -3.11 12.46
CA VAL A 127 10.12 -1.88 13.20
C VAL A 127 11.55 -1.89 13.73
N ILE A 128 12.19 -0.72 13.75
CA ILE A 128 13.32 -0.48 14.64
C ILE A 128 12.75 0.28 15.83
N ILE A 129 12.85 -0.27 17.04
CA ILE A 129 12.40 0.39 18.26
C ILE A 129 13.29 1.61 18.50
N ASP A 130 12.80 2.75 18.02
CA ASP A 130 13.44 4.06 18.10
C ASP A 130 12.36 5.15 17.91
N PRO A 131 12.36 6.23 18.70
CA PRO A 131 11.36 7.30 18.58
C PRO A 131 11.27 7.91 17.17
N LEU A 132 12.40 8.06 16.47
CA LEU A 132 12.40 8.58 15.10
C LEU A 132 11.71 7.62 14.14
N TYR A 133 11.87 6.32 14.33
CA TYR A 133 11.19 5.32 13.51
C TYR A 133 9.67 5.42 13.66
N TYR A 134 9.16 5.48 14.89
CA TYR A 134 7.72 5.61 15.15
C TYR A 134 7.14 6.92 14.62
N TRP A 135 7.84 8.04 14.81
CA TRP A 135 7.45 9.30 14.18
C TRP A 135 7.45 9.20 12.66
N GLY A 136 8.43 8.49 12.08
CA GLY A 136 8.48 8.23 10.65
C GLY A 136 7.25 7.49 10.14
N LEU A 137 6.87 6.39 10.80
CA LEU A 137 5.64 5.65 10.48
C LEU A 137 4.38 6.52 10.62
N PHE A 138 4.29 7.32 11.69
CA PHE A 138 3.17 8.22 11.90
C PHE A 138 3.05 9.28 10.79
N LEU A 139 4.17 9.90 10.38
CA LEU A 139 4.17 10.89 9.31
C LEU A 139 3.84 10.29 7.94
N LEU A 140 4.31 9.07 7.65
CA LEU A 140 3.88 8.32 6.47
C LEU A 140 2.37 8.12 6.47
N ALA A 141 1.83 7.66 7.61
CA ALA A 141 0.41 7.38 7.72
C ALA A 141 -0.44 8.65 7.60
N LEU A 142 -0.05 9.72 8.30
CA LEU A 142 -0.72 11.00 8.26
C LEU A 142 -0.69 11.62 6.85
N GLY A 143 0.43 11.52 6.14
CA GLY A 143 0.55 12.01 4.77
C GLY A 143 -0.48 11.37 3.82
N ILE A 144 -0.66 10.05 3.90
CA ILE A 144 -1.67 9.36 3.10
C ILE A 144 -3.08 9.65 3.58
N LEU A 145 -3.31 9.76 4.89
CA LEU A 145 -4.62 10.12 5.43
C LEU A 145 -5.09 11.48 4.89
N ILE A 146 -4.21 12.49 4.86
CA ILE A 146 -4.53 13.80 4.28
C ILE A 146 -4.83 13.68 2.78
N SER A 147 -4.07 12.86 2.05
CA SER A 147 -4.34 12.57 0.63
C SER A 147 -5.73 11.95 0.42
N VAL A 148 -6.12 10.98 1.26
CA VAL A 148 -7.45 10.34 1.23
C VAL A 148 -8.57 11.35 1.56
N ILE A 149 -8.39 12.16 2.60
CA ILE A 149 -9.37 13.21 2.98
C ILE A 149 -9.53 14.21 1.83
N ARG A 150 -8.45 14.55 1.11
CA ARG A 150 -8.54 15.40 -0.09
C ARG A 150 -9.46 14.77 -1.14
N VAL A 151 -9.32 13.48 -1.44
CA VAL A 151 -10.20 12.77 -2.38
C VAL A 151 -11.66 12.79 -1.92
N PHE A 152 -11.91 12.55 -0.63
CA PHE A 152 -13.27 12.54 -0.08
C PHE A 152 -13.95 13.91 -0.05
N LYS A 153 -13.19 15.00 0.08
CA LYS A 153 -13.74 16.36 -0.05
C LYS A 153 -14.32 16.64 -1.43
N ASP A 154 -13.72 16.04 -2.46
CA ASP A 154 -14.12 16.20 -3.86
C ASP A 154 -14.94 15.00 -4.38
N LEU A 155 -15.61 14.26 -3.48
CA LEU A 155 -16.30 12.99 -3.78
C LEU A 155 -17.32 13.10 -4.92
N ASN A 156 -18.14 14.16 -4.93
CA ASN A 156 -19.14 14.38 -5.98
C ASN A 156 -18.49 14.48 -7.37
N VAL A 157 -17.30 15.07 -7.44
CA VAL A 157 -16.55 15.20 -8.70
C VAL A 157 -15.94 13.87 -9.10
N VAL A 158 -15.42 13.09 -8.14
CA VAL A 158 -14.90 11.72 -8.37
C VAL A 158 -16.00 10.80 -8.90
N VAL A 159 -17.17 10.79 -8.26
CA VAL A 159 -18.32 9.95 -8.63
C VAL A 159 -18.93 10.39 -9.97
N GLY A 160 -18.87 11.68 -10.29
CA GLY A 160 -19.33 12.24 -11.56
C GLY A 160 -18.42 11.95 -12.75
N GLN A 161 -17.27 11.29 -12.56
CA GLN A 161 -16.37 10.93 -13.66
C GLN A 161 -16.95 9.85 -14.58
N SER A 162 -16.51 9.86 -15.84
CA SER A 162 -16.84 8.81 -16.81
C SER A 162 -16.05 7.51 -16.60
N MET A 163 -15.07 7.50 -15.70
CA MET A 163 -14.25 6.31 -15.42
C MET A 163 -15.04 5.27 -14.62
N ASP A 164 -14.89 3.99 -14.92
CA ASP A 164 -15.66 2.92 -14.24
C ASP A 164 -15.03 2.52 -12.90
N GLU A 165 -13.72 2.77 -12.74
CA GLU A 165 -12.87 2.32 -11.63
C GLU A 165 -12.94 3.20 -10.37
N TRP A 166 -13.64 4.33 -10.39
CA TRP A 166 -13.73 5.23 -9.22
C TRP A 166 -14.20 4.54 -7.92
N PRO A 167 -15.08 3.50 -7.93
CA PRO A 167 -15.48 2.84 -6.69
C PRO A 167 -14.29 2.22 -5.94
N LEU A 168 -13.31 1.69 -6.68
CA LEU A 168 -12.10 1.10 -6.09
C LEU A 168 -11.23 2.16 -5.41
N LEU A 169 -11.16 3.39 -5.95
CA LEU A 169 -10.41 4.48 -5.33
C LEU A 169 -11.00 4.86 -3.97
N ILE A 170 -12.33 4.99 -3.90
CA ILE A 170 -13.03 5.26 -2.65
C ILE A 170 -12.87 4.09 -1.69
N CYS A 171 -12.99 2.85 -2.18
CA CYS A 171 -12.75 1.64 -1.41
C CYS A 171 -11.37 1.66 -0.73
N ALA A 172 -10.30 1.95 -1.49
CA ALA A 172 -8.94 2.05 -0.95
C ALA A 172 -8.85 3.12 0.15
N GLY A 173 -9.49 4.28 -0.05
CA GLY A 173 -9.58 5.34 0.96
C GLY A 173 -10.29 4.90 2.24
N LEU A 174 -11.44 4.24 2.11
CA LEU A 174 -12.22 3.77 3.26
C LEU A 174 -11.44 2.70 4.03
N LEU A 175 -10.86 1.73 3.33
CA LEU A 175 -10.02 0.69 3.94
C LEU A 175 -8.79 1.28 4.63
N TYR A 176 -8.18 2.30 4.05
CA TYR A 176 -7.05 3.00 4.66
C TYR A 176 -7.45 3.72 5.95
N VAL A 177 -8.59 4.41 5.96
CA VAL A 177 -9.15 5.03 7.18
C VAL A 177 -9.44 3.96 8.23
N THR A 178 -10.02 2.83 7.84
CA THR A 178 -10.27 1.69 8.74
C THR A 178 -8.96 1.17 9.34
N ALA A 179 -7.90 1.00 8.54
CA ALA A 179 -6.58 0.58 9.04
C ALA A 179 -5.98 1.61 10.00
N PHE A 180 -6.11 2.91 9.69
CA PHE A 180 -5.62 4.00 10.54
C PHE A 180 -6.32 4.00 11.91
N VAL A 181 -7.65 3.83 11.93
CA VAL A 181 -8.44 3.71 13.16
C VAL A 181 -8.05 2.44 13.93
N ALA A 182 -7.91 1.30 13.24
CA ALA A 182 -7.48 0.04 13.84
C ALA A 182 -6.11 0.16 14.56
N THR A 183 -5.12 0.82 13.94
CA THR A 183 -3.83 1.09 14.61
C THR A 183 -4.01 1.95 15.86
N GLY A 184 -4.90 2.94 15.82
CA GLY A 184 -5.23 3.77 16.98
C GLY A 184 -5.88 2.97 18.11
N MET A 185 -6.78 2.04 17.79
CA MET A 185 -7.40 1.12 18.76
C MET A 185 -6.36 0.17 19.38
N SER A 186 -5.45 -0.39 18.58
CA SER A 186 -4.34 -1.19 19.11
C SER A 186 -3.46 -0.37 20.06
N ALA A 187 -3.06 0.84 19.65
CA ALA A 187 -2.21 1.71 20.46
C ALA A 187 -2.87 2.08 21.79
N GLU A 188 -4.19 2.30 21.77
CA GLU A 188 -4.97 2.57 22.98
C GLU A 188 -5.02 1.35 23.90
N GLN A 189 -5.25 0.13 23.40
CA GLN A 189 -5.22 -1.06 24.25
C GLN A 189 -3.81 -1.37 24.81
N LEU A 190 -2.75 -1.04 24.06
CA LEU A 190 -1.37 -1.34 24.43
C LEU A 190 -0.67 -0.24 25.24
N GLN A 191 -1.36 0.84 25.61
CA GLN A 191 -0.75 2.04 26.21
C GLN A 191 0.05 1.80 27.51
N ALA A 192 -0.26 0.73 28.25
CA ALA A 192 0.45 0.33 29.48
C ALA A 192 1.53 -0.74 29.24
N GLN A 193 1.63 -1.30 28.03
CA GLN A 193 2.55 -2.38 27.71
C GLN A 193 3.95 -1.85 27.35
N PRO A 194 5.03 -2.58 27.69
CA PRO A 194 6.38 -2.19 27.32
C PRO A 194 6.60 -2.35 25.81
N VAL A 195 7.24 -1.36 25.19
CA VAL A 195 7.58 -1.40 23.76
C VAL A 195 8.67 -2.45 23.50
N ASN A 196 8.27 -3.56 22.89
CA ASN A 196 9.12 -4.70 22.52
C ASN A 196 8.59 -5.35 21.21
N TYR A 197 9.07 -6.55 20.89
CA TYR A 197 8.61 -7.30 19.74
C TYR A 197 7.10 -7.59 19.78
N ASP A 198 6.59 -8.13 20.90
CA ASP A 198 5.18 -8.54 21.05
C ASP A 198 4.22 -7.34 21.02
N TYR A 199 4.65 -6.21 21.59
CA TYR A 199 3.95 -4.93 21.48
C TYR A 199 3.78 -4.52 20.02
N ASN A 200 4.87 -4.52 19.24
CA ASN A 200 4.81 -4.11 17.83
C ASN A 200 4.03 -5.12 16.97
N GLU A 201 4.12 -6.40 17.31
CA GLU A 201 3.37 -7.45 16.65
C GLU A 201 1.87 -7.21 16.83
N SER A 202 1.43 -7.00 18.07
CA SER A 202 0.02 -6.73 18.41
C SER A 202 -0.45 -5.38 17.86
N LEU A 203 0.43 -4.36 17.87
CA LEU A 203 0.14 -3.03 17.35
C LEU A 203 -0.25 -3.07 15.87
N PHE A 204 0.50 -3.82 15.06
CA PHE A 204 0.34 -3.81 13.61
C PHE A 204 -0.39 -5.03 13.04
N TRP A 205 -0.67 -6.08 13.82
CA TRP A 205 -1.28 -7.31 13.28
C TRP A 205 -2.62 -7.07 12.57
N GLY A 206 -3.61 -6.51 13.29
CA GLY A 206 -4.96 -6.32 12.75
C GLY A 206 -5.01 -5.22 11.69
N ALA A 207 -4.38 -4.08 11.95
CA ALA A 207 -4.27 -2.99 10.98
C ALA A 207 -3.50 -3.40 9.72
N GLY A 208 -2.45 -4.22 9.85
CA GLY A 208 -1.66 -4.78 8.77
C GLY A 208 -2.47 -5.70 7.86
N HIS A 209 -3.38 -6.50 8.41
CA HIS A 209 -4.35 -7.27 7.63
C HIS A 209 -5.30 -6.37 6.84
N ILE A 210 -5.80 -5.29 7.44
CA ILE A 210 -6.67 -4.32 6.75
C ILE A 210 -5.88 -3.59 5.64
N LEU A 211 -4.60 -3.26 5.88
CA LEU A 211 -3.71 -2.72 4.84
C LEU A 211 -3.49 -3.70 3.68
N GLN A 212 -3.57 -5.03 3.89
CA GLN A 212 -3.58 -5.97 2.76
C GLN A 212 -4.82 -5.81 1.87
N LEU A 213 -5.97 -5.46 2.45
CA LEU A 213 -7.17 -5.12 1.66
C LEU A 213 -6.91 -3.87 0.79
N VAL A 214 -6.19 -2.88 1.34
CA VAL A 214 -5.74 -1.70 0.58
C VAL A 214 -4.83 -2.13 -0.57
N ASN A 215 -3.78 -2.92 -0.29
CA ASN A 215 -2.82 -3.40 -1.29
C ASN A 215 -3.50 -4.17 -2.44
N VAL A 216 -4.44 -5.06 -2.11
CA VAL A 216 -5.25 -5.76 -3.11
C VAL A 216 -6.04 -4.76 -3.94
N THR A 217 -6.71 -3.79 -3.31
CA THR A 217 -7.46 -2.75 -4.02
C THR A 217 -6.57 -1.93 -4.97
N LEU A 218 -5.34 -1.58 -4.56
CA LEU A 218 -4.38 -0.89 -5.41
C LEU A 218 -3.98 -1.75 -6.62
N PHE A 219 -3.75 -3.05 -6.42
CA PHE A 219 -3.51 -3.99 -7.51
C PHE A 219 -4.71 -4.08 -8.48
N LEU A 220 -5.94 -4.08 -7.95
CA LEU A 220 -7.16 -4.08 -8.76
C LEU A 220 -7.24 -2.83 -9.65
N ILE A 221 -6.98 -1.65 -9.07
CA ILE A 221 -6.96 -0.36 -9.78
C ILE A 221 -5.87 -0.38 -10.86
N ALA A 222 -4.64 -0.73 -10.48
CA ALA A 222 -3.50 -0.74 -11.40
C ALA A 222 -3.73 -1.67 -12.59
N SER A 223 -4.23 -2.89 -12.34
CA SER A 223 -4.51 -3.87 -13.39
C SER A 223 -5.62 -3.39 -14.35
N SER A 224 -6.69 -2.78 -13.82
CA SER A 224 -7.75 -2.22 -14.66
C SER A 224 -7.25 -1.04 -15.50
N ILE A 225 -6.43 -0.17 -14.91
CA ILE A 225 -5.83 0.97 -15.62
C ILE A 225 -4.89 0.48 -16.74
N LEU A 226 -4.02 -0.50 -16.46
CA LEU A 226 -3.13 -1.07 -17.47
C LEU A 226 -3.91 -1.72 -18.61
N TYR A 227 -4.95 -2.49 -18.29
CA TYR A 227 -5.86 -3.07 -19.28
C TYR A 227 -6.51 -1.98 -20.16
N ARG A 228 -7.01 -0.91 -19.54
CA ARG A 228 -7.60 0.23 -20.27
C ARG A 228 -6.58 0.95 -21.14
N GLN A 229 -5.34 1.09 -20.68
CA GLN A 229 -4.28 1.70 -21.47
C GLN A 229 -3.88 0.84 -22.67
N ALA A 230 -3.79 -0.48 -22.49
CA ALA A 230 -3.47 -1.44 -23.55
C ALA A 230 -4.57 -1.49 -24.62
N PHE A 231 -5.83 -1.69 -24.22
CA PHE A 231 -6.92 -2.03 -25.15
C PHE A 231 -7.92 -0.91 -25.41
N LYS A 232 -7.72 0.27 -24.80
CA LYS A 232 -8.60 1.45 -24.91
C LYS A 232 -10.07 1.19 -24.53
N THR A 233 -10.32 0.15 -23.74
CA THR A 233 -11.65 -0.23 -23.25
C THR A 233 -11.59 -0.51 -21.75
N SER A 234 -12.72 -0.38 -21.04
CA SER A 234 -12.78 -0.76 -19.63
C SER A 234 -12.63 -2.27 -19.46
N LEU A 235 -11.96 -2.70 -18.39
CA LEU A 235 -11.89 -4.12 -18.03
C LEU A 235 -13.27 -4.70 -17.71
N ALA A 236 -14.06 -3.93 -16.96
CA ALA A 236 -15.41 -4.29 -16.56
C ALA A 236 -16.29 -3.02 -16.44
N GLY A 237 -17.61 -3.20 -16.39
CA GLY A 237 -18.52 -2.08 -16.14
C GLY A 237 -18.50 -1.61 -14.68
N ARG A 238 -18.94 -0.37 -14.43
CA ARG A 238 -19.03 0.22 -13.08
C ARG A 238 -19.67 -0.68 -12.01
N ALA A 239 -20.73 -1.42 -12.35
CA ALA A 239 -21.41 -2.33 -11.42
C ALA A 239 -20.47 -3.39 -10.85
N PHE A 240 -19.56 -3.95 -11.66
CA PHE A 240 -18.55 -4.89 -11.21
C PHE A 240 -17.65 -4.27 -10.14
N PHE A 241 -17.15 -3.05 -10.40
CA PHE A 241 -16.28 -2.36 -9.44
C PHE A 241 -17.01 -1.98 -8.15
N ILE A 242 -18.30 -1.63 -8.21
CA ILE A 242 -19.12 -1.39 -7.02
C ILE A 242 -19.24 -2.66 -6.17
N TRP A 243 -19.56 -3.81 -6.78
CA TRP A 243 -19.68 -5.07 -6.05
C TRP A 243 -18.36 -5.50 -5.42
N THR A 244 -17.27 -5.48 -6.19
CA THR A 244 -15.92 -5.82 -5.69
C THR A 244 -15.50 -4.89 -4.55
N SER A 245 -15.75 -3.58 -4.69
CA SER A 245 -15.49 -2.59 -3.63
C SER A 245 -16.33 -2.84 -2.38
N SER A 246 -17.61 -3.18 -2.55
CA SER A 246 -18.52 -3.43 -1.43
C SER A 246 -18.09 -4.64 -0.59
N ILE A 247 -17.65 -5.72 -1.27
CA ILE A 247 -17.08 -6.90 -0.59
C ILE A 247 -15.83 -6.50 0.20
N LEU A 248 -14.90 -5.78 -0.44
CA LEU A 248 -13.66 -5.35 0.21
C LEU A 248 -13.91 -4.45 1.43
N VAL A 249 -14.77 -3.44 1.31
CA VAL A 249 -15.17 -2.56 2.43
C VAL A 249 -15.83 -3.38 3.54
N PHE A 250 -16.71 -4.31 3.20
CA PHE A 250 -17.34 -5.19 4.19
C PHE A 250 -16.29 -6.02 4.97
N LEU A 251 -15.29 -6.60 4.27
CA LEU A 251 -14.19 -7.32 4.93
C LEU A 251 -13.36 -6.39 5.83
N GLY A 252 -13.13 -5.15 5.42
CA GLY A 252 -12.44 -4.16 6.24
C GLY A 252 -13.21 -3.81 7.52
N LEU A 253 -14.52 -3.58 7.40
CA LEU A 253 -15.39 -3.31 8.54
C LEU A 253 -15.52 -4.52 9.47
N MET A 254 -15.57 -5.74 8.91
CA MET A 254 -15.52 -6.97 9.70
C MET A 254 -14.20 -7.06 10.47
N GLY A 255 -13.06 -6.77 9.83
CA GLY A 255 -11.77 -6.67 10.50
C GLY A 255 -11.78 -5.65 11.64
N LEU A 256 -12.30 -4.44 11.40
CA LEU A 256 -12.40 -3.40 12.44
C LEU A 256 -13.27 -3.84 13.63
N SER A 257 -14.35 -4.59 13.38
CA SER A 257 -15.22 -5.07 14.45
C SER A 257 -14.51 -6.04 15.41
N LEU A 258 -13.46 -6.74 14.96
CA LEU A 258 -12.70 -7.67 15.80
C LEU A 258 -12.02 -6.99 16.99
N PHE A 259 -11.64 -5.72 16.85
CA PHE A 259 -11.05 -4.93 17.93
C PHE A 259 -12.04 -4.62 19.08
N GLY A 260 -13.34 -4.71 18.82
CA GLY A 260 -14.38 -4.61 19.85
C GLY A 260 -14.81 -5.96 20.44
N ILE A 261 -14.31 -7.07 19.88
CA ILE A 261 -14.66 -8.44 20.29
C ILE A 261 -13.52 -9.11 21.05
N PHE A 262 -12.29 -8.87 20.63
CA PHE A 262 -11.07 -9.46 21.21
C PHE A 262 -10.08 -8.36 21.57
N GLU A 263 -9.35 -8.57 22.67
CA GLU A 263 -8.17 -7.77 23.00
C GLU A 263 -7.07 -8.05 21.97
N VAL A 264 -6.25 -7.04 21.67
CA VAL A 264 -5.24 -7.16 20.60
C VAL A 264 -4.13 -8.18 20.89
N GLU A 265 -3.88 -8.49 22.17
CA GLU A 265 -2.93 -9.52 22.62
C GLU A 265 -3.56 -10.93 22.69
N ASP A 266 -4.88 -11.07 22.52
CA ASP A 266 -5.57 -12.36 22.57
C ASP A 266 -5.22 -13.22 21.33
N PRO A 267 -4.74 -14.47 21.47
CA PRO A 267 -4.49 -15.37 20.35
C PRO A 267 -5.68 -15.55 19.38
N ARG A 268 -6.91 -15.38 19.87
CA ARG A 268 -8.14 -15.42 19.05
C ARG A 268 -8.23 -14.24 18.10
N HIS A 269 -7.74 -13.06 18.50
CA HIS A 269 -7.59 -11.89 17.63
C HIS A 269 -6.67 -12.24 16.45
N PHE A 270 -5.50 -12.82 16.74
CA PHE A 270 -4.54 -13.26 15.72
C PHE A 270 -5.15 -14.29 14.76
N SER A 271 -5.83 -15.30 15.31
CA SER A 271 -6.48 -16.35 14.52
C SER A 271 -7.63 -15.82 13.66
N ALA A 272 -8.43 -14.89 14.19
CA ALA A 272 -9.55 -14.29 13.46
C ALA A 272 -9.08 -13.51 12.23
N PHE A 273 -8.05 -12.66 12.38
CA PHE A 273 -7.43 -11.96 11.26
C PHE A 273 -6.75 -12.91 10.26
N THR A 274 -6.09 -13.95 10.76
CA THR A 274 -5.52 -15.00 9.90
C THR A 274 -6.59 -15.68 9.06
N LYS A 275 -7.79 -15.91 9.60
CA LYS A 275 -8.92 -16.49 8.85
C LYS A 275 -9.54 -15.49 7.89
N LEU A 276 -9.64 -14.22 8.28
CA LEU A 276 -10.17 -13.13 7.45
C LEU A 276 -9.40 -13.02 6.12
N LYS A 277 -8.10 -13.31 6.11
CA LYS A 277 -7.28 -13.28 4.89
C LYS A 277 -7.82 -14.21 3.79
N TYR A 278 -8.46 -15.33 4.12
CA TYR A 278 -8.99 -16.25 3.09
C TYR A 278 -10.19 -15.64 2.35
N ALA A 279 -10.93 -14.72 3.00
CA ALA A 279 -12.04 -14.02 2.36
C ALA A 279 -11.57 -13.06 1.25
N LEU A 280 -10.30 -12.64 1.25
CA LEU A 280 -9.69 -11.89 0.13
C LEU A 280 -9.69 -12.67 -1.17
N GLY A 281 -9.78 -14.00 -1.13
CA GLY A 281 -9.84 -14.83 -2.33
C GLY A 281 -10.99 -14.43 -3.25
N VAL A 282 -12.14 -14.01 -2.70
CA VAL A 282 -13.33 -13.65 -3.50
C VAL A 282 -13.08 -12.46 -4.44
N PRO A 283 -12.74 -11.24 -3.96
CA PRO A 283 -12.50 -10.10 -4.84
C PRO A 283 -11.31 -10.31 -5.79
N VAL A 284 -10.30 -11.07 -5.37
CA VAL A 284 -9.17 -11.46 -6.22
C VAL A 284 -9.62 -12.37 -7.37
N LEU A 285 -10.37 -13.43 -7.08
CA LEU A 285 -10.87 -14.36 -8.10
C LEU A 285 -11.80 -13.65 -9.09
N MET A 286 -12.65 -12.74 -8.60
CA MET A 286 -13.47 -11.89 -9.47
C MET A 286 -12.61 -11.09 -10.45
N MET A 287 -11.52 -10.49 -9.98
CA MET A 287 -10.61 -9.72 -10.85
C MET A 287 -9.86 -10.61 -11.82
N VAL A 288 -9.32 -11.75 -11.37
CA VAL A 288 -8.60 -12.69 -12.24
C VAL A 288 -9.54 -13.19 -13.33
N ALA A 289 -10.79 -13.53 -13.01
CA ALA A 289 -11.79 -13.92 -14.01
C ALA A 289 -12.07 -12.79 -15.01
N ALA A 290 -12.20 -11.55 -14.55
CA ALA A 290 -12.37 -10.38 -15.43
C ALA A 290 -11.15 -10.17 -16.34
N LEU A 291 -9.93 -10.29 -15.82
CA LEU A 291 -8.69 -10.17 -16.59
C LEU A 291 -8.54 -11.27 -17.62
N LEU A 292 -8.77 -12.54 -17.25
CA LEU A 292 -8.69 -13.65 -18.17
C LEU A 292 -9.73 -13.55 -19.30
N THR A 293 -10.97 -13.20 -18.96
CA THR A 293 -12.03 -13.02 -19.97
C THR A 293 -11.79 -11.81 -20.87
N GLY A 294 -11.31 -10.69 -20.30
CA GLY A 294 -10.93 -9.49 -21.04
C GLY A 294 -9.77 -9.76 -22.00
N LEU A 295 -8.68 -10.35 -21.50
CA LEU A 295 -7.51 -10.72 -22.32
C LEU A 295 -7.87 -11.74 -23.40
N TRP A 296 -8.72 -12.72 -23.09
CA TRP A 296 -9.20 -13.66 -24.09
C TRP A 296 -9.94 -12.96 -25.23
N ARG A 297 -10.79 -11.97 -24.91
CA ARG A 297 -11.50 -11.16 -25.92
C ARG A 297 -10.55 -10.28 -26.73
N GLN A 298 -9.49 -9.79 -26.12
CA GLN A 298 -8.51 -8.88 -26.74
C GLN A 298 -7.27 -9.59 -27.29
N ARG A 299 -7.24 -10.93 -27.34
CA ARG A 299 -6.04 -11.73 -27.67
C ARG A 299 -5.39 -11.40 -29.02
N THR A 300 -6.16 -10.91 -30.00
CA THR A 300 -5.66 -10.49 -31.32
C THR A 300 -5.11 -9.06 -31.33
N ASN A 301 -5.38 -8.28 -30.28
CA ASN A 301 -5.01 -6.86 -30.16
C ASN A 301 -3.86 -6.64 -29.18
N ILE A 302 -3.26 -7.71 -28.64
CA ILE A 302 -2.13 -7.62 -27.71
C ILE A 302 -0.89 -7.16 -28.47
N SER A 303 -0.31 -6.05 -28.03
CA SER A 303 0.98 -5.58 -28.51
C SER A 303 2.05 -5.79 -27.43
N TRP A 304 3.02 -6.67 -27.67
CA TRP A 304 4.12 -6.91 -26.72
C TRP A 304 5.14 -5.77 -26.65
N LEU A 305 5.06 -4.82 -27.59
CA LEU A 305 5.85 -3.59 -27.58
C LEU A 305 5.19 -2.48 -26.74
N ASP A 306 3.89 -2.62 -26.44
CA ASP A 306 3.19 -1.68 -25.55
C ASP A 306 3.55 -1.98 -24.08
N PRO A 307 4.15 -1.02 -23.35
CA PRO A 307 4.54 -1.24 -21.95
C PRO A 307 3.38 -1.60 -21.04
N ALA A 308 2.17 -1.12 -21.32
CA ALA A 308 1.00 -1.44 -20.49
C ALA A 308 0.60 -2.92 -20.65
N SER A 309 0.56 -3.41 -21.89
CA SER A 309 0.32 -4.83 -22.20
C SER A 309 1.36 -5.75 -21.57
N LEU A 310 2.65 -5.40 -21.71
CA LEU A 310 3.75 -6.18 -21.11
C LEU A 310 3.67 -6.18 -19.58
N SER A 311 3.44 -5.03 -18.96
CA SER A 311 3.32 -4.91 -17.49
C SER A 311 2.13 -5.72 -16.96
N LEU A 312 0.99 -5.69 -17.65
CA LEU A 312 -0.18 -6.48 -17.25
C LEU A 312 0.09 -7.98 -17.33
N ALA A 313 0.73 -8.44 -18.40
CA ALA A 313 1.11 -9.84 -18.56
C ALA A 313 2.12 -10.28 -17.48
N SER A 314 3.16 -9.48 -17.23
CA SER A 314 4.14 -9.77 -16.17
C SER A 314 3.49 -9.80 -14.79
N ALA A 315 2.58 -8.87 -14.49
CA ALA A 315 1.84 -8.84 -13.24
C ALA A 315 1.01 -10.12 -13.04
N LEU A 316 0.32 -10.59 -14.08
CA LEU A 316 -0.47 -11.82 -14.02
C LEU A 316 0.40 -13.08 -13.84
N VAL A 317 1.53 -13.16 -14.52
CA VAL A 317 2.47 -14.29 -14.37
C VAL A 317 3.03 -14.33 -12.95
N LEU A 318 3.51 -13.19 -12.44
CA LEU A 318 4.05 -13.09 -11.08
C LEU A 318 2.97 -13.36 -10.03
N PHE A 319 1.75 -12.86 -10.24
CA PHE A 319 0.62 -13.12 -9.37
C PHE A 319 0.27 -14.61 -9.33
N GLY A 320 0.25 -15.28 -10.50
CA GLY A 320 0.00 -16.71 -10.62
C GLY A 320 1.06 -17.54 -9.90
N ILE A 321 2.35 -17.24 -10.11
CA ILE A 321 3.46 -17.91 -9.42
C ILE A 321 3.36 -17.69 -7.90
N GLY A 322 3.13 -16.45 -7.47
CA GLY A 322 2.96 -16.13 -6.05
C GLY A 322 1.78 -16.85 -5.40
N THR A 323 0.67 -17.01 -6.13
CA THR A 323 -0.49 -17.78 -5.66
C THR A 323 -0.15 -19.26 -5.52
N LEU A 324 0.55 -19.86 -6.49
CA LEU A 324 0.95 -21.28 -6.43
C LEU A 324 1.93 -21.59 -5.29
N LEU A 325 2.78 -20.63 -4.91
CA LEU A 325 3.76 -20.80 -3.83
C LEU A 325 3.21 -20.40 -2.45
N GLY A 326 2.17 -19.57 -2.39
CA GLY A 326 1.60 -19.03 -1.16
C GLY A 326 0.47 -19.87 -0.54
N PHE A 327 -0.02 -20.89 -1.26
CA PHE A 327 -0.97 -21.89 -0.80
C PHE A 327 -0.29 -23.26 -0.68
#